data_AF-A0A7V3GSY6-F1
#
_entry.id   AF-A0A7V3GSY6-F1
#
_cell.length_a   1.000
_cell.length_b   1.000
_cell.length_c   1.000
_cell.angle_alpha   90.00
_cell.angle_beta   90.00
_cell.angle_gamma   90.00
#
_symmetry.space_group_name_H-M   'P 1'
#
loop_
_entity.id
_entity.type
_entity.pdbx_description
1 polymer ?
#
loop_
_entity_poly.entity_id
_entity_poly.type
_entity_poly.pdbx_seq_one_letter_code
_entity_poly.pdbx_strand_id
1 'polypeptide(L)'
;SGLAGGAGTIVFLTGVGVFEGDSYVVRQYFARNPAEERAYLPDLARFLLEREGLVTFNGRSFDWPLLRTRFILTGVAPPDPEPHLDLLIPARRLWRPRLGACNFGNLEQRILDHQRSGLDIPSWLIPSLWFRFARGEGSVREMEAVLYHNQEDIVSMAPLAHVLAATLAGVHDPHPHDWLALARIYARAGQLDRAESAYRRALDHPLPPALRAQAMRELAALLKRADRRDEAAVWWQALAKLLPADIEALVELAKYYEWHVKDVEKARAMTGEAIRRAQAWRNPVERTRALEALEHRLARLRRK
;
A
#
# COMPACT_ATOMS: atom_id res chain seq x y z
N SER A 1 16.48 12.79 -9.03
CA SER A 1 16.25 13.59 -7.81
C SER A 1 17.46 13.44 -6.89
N GLY A 2 18.51 14.25 -7.10
CA GLY A 2 19.77 14.17 -6.36
C GLY A 2 20.19 15.50 -5.72
N LEU A 3 19.27 16.46 -5.58
CA LEU A 3 19.54 17.80 -5.07
C LEU A 3 18.82 18.12 -3.74
N ALA A 4 18.02 17.20 -3.20
CA ALA A 4 17.36 17.36 -1.91
C ALA A 4 18.04 16.42 -0.91
N GLY A 5 18.82 16.95 0.04
CA GLY A 5 19.41 16.16 1.12
C GLY A 5 20.86 16.48 1.51
N GLY A 6 21.51 17.48 0.87
CA GLY A 6 22.81 17.96 1.34
C GLY A 6 22.69 18.85 2.58
N ALA A 7 23.79 19.04 3.31
CA ALA A 7 23.87 19.94 4.48
C ALA A 7 23.45 21.40 4.18
N GLY A 8 23.38 21.78 2.90
CA GLY A 8 22.89 23.08 2.42
C GLY A 8 21.39 23.16 2.11
N THR A 9 20.61 22.09 2.26
CA THR A 9 19.14 22.14 2.10
C THR A 9 18.52 22.81 3.32
N ILE A 10 17.69 23.83 3.07
CA ILE A 10 16.95 24.58 4.08
C ILE A 10 15.48 24.15 4.13
N VAL A 11 14.88 24.15 5.32
CA VAL A 11 13.44 24.05 5.51
C VAL A 11 12.89 25.45 5.73
N PHE A 12 12.34 26.06 4.68
CA PHE A 12 11.80 27.42 4.78
C PHE A 12 10.32 27.45 5.18
N LEU A 13 9.62 26.33 5.09
CA LEU A 13 8.23 26.19 5.48
C LEU A 13 8.04 24.82 6.11
N THR A 14 7.62 24.79 7.37
CA THR A 14 7.11 23.59 8.02
C THR A 14 5.70 23.88 8.47
N GLY A 15 4.73 23.08 8.01
CA GLY A 15 3.38 23.16 8.53
C GLY A 15 3.03 21.91 9.33
N VAL A 16 2.25 22.10 10.38
CA VAL A 16 1.74 21.04 11.26
C VAL A 16 0.25 21.25 11.48
N GLY A 17 -0.50 20.16 11.60
CA GLY A 17 -1.93 20.16 11.91
C GLY A 17 -2.19 19.42 13.21
N VAL A 18 -3.09 19.95 14.03
CA VAL A 18 -3.48 19.34 15.32
C VAL A 18 -4.95 19.60 15.61
N PHE A 19 -5.61 18.65 16.26
CA PHE A 19 -6.94 18.88 16.81
C PHE A 19 -6.81 19.58 18.18
N GLU A 20 -7.38 20.77 18.29
CA GLU A 20 -7.50 21.54 19.53
C GLU A 20 -8.99 21.71 19.84
N GLY A 21 -9.51 20.90 20.78
CA GLY A 21 -10.96 20.81 21.03
C GLY A 21 -11.69 20.32 19.78
N ASP A 22 -12.70 21.07 19.35
CA ASP A 22 -13.53 20.75 18.17
C ASP A 22 -12.96 21.33 16.86
N SER A 23 -11.78 21.94 16.88
CA SER A 23 -11.16 22.59 15.73
C SER A 23 -9.89 21.89 15.27
N TYR A 24 -9.66 21.83 13.96
CA TYR A 24 -8.38 21.44 13.38
C TYR A 24 -7.55 22.69 13.08
N VAL A 25 -6.44 22.85 13.80
CA VAL A 25 -5.57 24.02 13.73
C VAL A 25 -4.34 23.68 12.92
N VAL A 26 -4.11 24.45 11.85
CA VAL A 26 -2.88 24.40 11.05
C VAL A 26 -1.93 25.51 11.52
N ARG A 27 -0.70 25.15 11.87
CA ARG A 27 0.38 26.10 12.20
C ARG A 27 1.45 26.01 11.13
N GLN A 28 1.81 27.13 10.54
CA GLN A 28 2.83 27.22 9.49
C GLN A 28 4.02 28.05 9.98
N TYR A 29 5.15 27.40 10.14
CA TYR A 29 6.44 28.01 10.46
C TYR A 29 7.14 28.39 9.16
N PHE A 30 7.09 29.67 8.81
CA PHE A 30 7.64 30.21 7.57
C PHE A 30 8.86 31.09 7.84
N ALA A 31 9.99 30.75 7.22
CA ALA A 31 11.21 31.55 7.22
C ALA A 31 11.28 32.38 5.94
N ARG A 32 11.35 33.70 6.08
CA ARG A 32 11.40 34.64 4.93
C ARG A 32 12.78 34.69 4.28
N ASN A 33 13.81 34.29 5.03
CA ASN A 33 15.19 34.19 4.57
C ASN A 33 15.89 33.03 5.31
N PRO A 34 17.07 32.59 4.84
CA PRO A 34 17.74 31.45 5.43
C PRO A 34 18.08 31.53 6.92
N ALA A 35 18.29 32.74 7.45
CA ALA A 35 18.68 32.92 8.85
C ALA A 35 17.50 32.68 9.82
N GLU A 36 16.26 32.86 9.35
CA GLU A 36 15.05 32.73 10.18
C GLU A 36 14.68 31.28 10.52
N GLU A 37 15.25 30.28 9.82
CA GLU A 37 15.01 28.86 10.15
C GLU A 37 15.40 28.55 11.60
N ARG A 38 16.51 29.13 12.09
CA ARG A 38 16.97 28.98 13.48
C ARG A 38 15.98 29.54 14.50
N ALA A 39 15.11 30.47 14.11
CA ALA A 39 14.18 31.12 15.02
C ALA A 39 12.98 30.21 15.34
N TYR A 40 12.48 29.45 14.37
CA TYR A 40 11.26 28.67 14.57
C TYR A 40 11.50 27.21 15.00
N LEU A 41 12.67 26.62 14.72
CA LEU A 41 12.94 25.23 15.05
C LEU A 41 12.81 24.90 16.56
N PRO A 42 13.25 25.75 17.51
CA PRO A 42 13.02 25.48 18.92
C PRO A 42 11.53 25.40 19.28
N ASP A 43 10.70 26.23 18.65
CA ASP A 43 9.26 26.23 18.88
C ASP A 43 8.57 25.02 18.25
N LEU A 44 8.95 24.66 17.03
CA LEU A 44 8.50 23.43 16.38
C LEU A 44 8.87 22.18 17.21
N ALA A 45 10.10 22.12 17.73
CA ALA A 45 10.53 20.99 18.56
C ALA A 45 9.69 20.87 19.85
N ARG A 46 9.43 22.00 20.53
CA ARG A 46 8.53 22.02 21.70
C ARG A 46 7.12 21.58 21.32
N PHE A 47 6.58 22.11 20.22
CA PHE A 47 5.26 21.74 19.73
C PHE A 47 5.14 20.24 19.50
N LEU A 48 6.15 19.60 18.90
CA LEU A 48 6.15 18.16 18.63
C LEU A 48 6.30 17.31 19.91
N LEU A 49 7.11 17.76 20.88
CA LEU A 49 7.31 17.05 22.16
C LEU A 49 6.03 16.95 23.00
N GLU A 50 5.09 17.88 22.82
CA GLU A 50 3.81 17.89 23.53
C GLU A 50 2.74 17.01 22.88
N ARG A 51 3.10 16.20 21.86
CA ARG A 51 2.14 15.38 21.10
C ARG A 51 2.46 13.90 21.28
N GLU A 52 1.40 13.09 21.21
CA GLU A 52 1.48 11.65 21.43
C GLU A 52 1.95 10.87 20.20
N GLY A 53 2.09 11.51 19.05
CA GLY A 53 2.50 10.85 17.81
C GLY A 53 2.49 11.76 16.61
N LEU A 54 3.08 11.26 15.53
CA LEU A 54 3.26 11.98 14.29
C LEU A 54 2.54 11.28 13.13
N VAL A 55 1.76 12.02 12.35
CA VAL A 55 1.17 11.54 11.09
C VAL A 55 1.81 12.30 9.94
N THR A 56 2.26 11.58 8.91
CA THR A 56 2.85 12.19 7.71
C THR A 56 2.47 11.43 6.46
N PHE A 57 2.73 12.03 5.30
CA PHE A 57 2.71 11.34 4.02
C PHE A 57 4.12 11.28 3.43
N ASN A 58 4.76 10.11 3.47
CA ASN A 58 6.17 9.89 3.09
C ASN A 58 7.22 10.54 4.03
N GLY A 59 6.81 10.99 5.22
CA GLY A 59 7.67 11.73 6.14
C GLY A 59 8.79 10.89 6.74
N ARG A 60 8.62 9.57 6.89
CA ARG A 60 9.69 8.70 7.44
C ARG A 60 10.93 8.68 6.55
N SER A 61 10.76 8.80 5.25
CA SER A 61 11.86 8.75 4.27
C SER A 61 12.25 10.11 3.70
N PHE A 62 11.51 11.19 4.03
CA PHE A 62 11.73 12.51 3.45
C PHE A 62 11.75 13.62 4.50
N ASP A 63 10.59 14.04 5.01
CA ASP A 63 10.47 15.23 5.86
C ASP A 63 11.22 15.08 7.20
N TRP A 64 11.05 13.94 7.86
CA TRP A 64 11.63 13.70 9.18
C TRP A 64 13.17 13.64 9.17
N PRO A 65 13.84 12.89 8.27
CA PRO A 65 15.30 12.93 8.14
C PRO A 65 15.86 14.34 7.91
N LEU A 66 15.16 15.16 7.11
CA LEU A 66 15.55 16.54 6.85
C LEU A 66 15.40 17.40 8.12
N LEU A 67 14.22 17.40 8.75
CA LEU A 67 13.97 18.15 9.99
C LEU A 67 14.93 17.75 11.11
N ARG A 68 15.18 16.45 11.30
CA ARG A 68 16.15 15.94 12.28
C ARG A 68 17.54 16.52 12.05
N THR A 69 17.99 16.60 10.80
CA THR A 69 19.26 17.22 10.44
C THR A 69 19.26 18.72 10.77
N ARG A 70 18.17 19.44 10.47
CA ARG A 70 18.05 20.88 10.77
C ARG A 70 18.04 21.15 12.28
N PHE A 71 17.34 20.36 13.08
CA PHE A 71 17.39 20.47 14.55
C PHE A 71 18.83 20.35 15.07
N ILE A 72 19.55 19.31 14.64
CA ILE A 72 20.95 19.09 15.06
C ILE A 72 21.86 20.26 14.66
N LEU A 73 21.76 20.74 13.41
CA LEU A 73 22.58 21.86 12.91
C LEU A 73 22.27 23.20 13.59
N THR A 74 21.13 23.32 14.27
CA THR A 74 20.71 24.52 14.98
C THR A 74 20.83 24.38 16.50
N GLY A 75 21.39 23.28 17.00
CA GLY A 75 21.61 23.04 18.43
C GLY A 75 20.35 22.63 19.19
N VAL A 76 19.28 22.26 18.48
CA VAL A 76 18.03 21.77 19.06
C VAL A 76 18.07 20.25 19.08
N ALA A 77 17.78 19.63 20.23
CA ALA A 77 17.63 18.18 20.30
C ALA A 77 16.39 17.77 19.50
N PRO A 78 16.50 16.88 18.49
CA PRO A 78 15.35 16.46 17.72
C PRO A 78 14.41 15.64 18.63
N PRO A 79 13.08 15.89 18.61
CA PRO A 79 12.12 15.06 19.32
C PRO A 79 12.15 13.61 18.85
N ASP A 80 11.69 12.67 19.68
CA ASP A 80 11.38 11.32 19.21
C ASP A 80 10.09 11.38 18.36
N PRO A 81 10.11 10.94 17.08
CA PRO A 81 8.92 11.00 16.24
C PRO A 81 7.91 9.89 16.57
N GLU A 82 8.29 8.89 17.37
CA GLU A 82 7.44 7.71 17.59
C GLU A 82 6.35 7.96 18.65
N PRO A 83 5.14 7.42 18.46
CA PRO A 83 4.67 6.65 17.30
C PRO A 83 4.46 7.50 16.03
N HIS A 84 5.05 7.04 14.92
CA HIS A 84 4.98 7.75 13.63
C HIS A 84 4.19 6.96 12.58
N LEU A 85 2.96 7.41 12.28
CA LEU A 85 2.14 6.89 11.20
C LEU A 85 2.49 7.57 9.86
N ASP A 86 3.24 6.87 9.01
CA ASP A 86 3.44 7.27 7.62
C ASP A 86 2.36 6.66 6.73
N LEU A 87 1.49 7.51 6.19
CA LEU A 87 0.32 7.11 5.40
C LEU A 87 0.69 6.54 4.02
N LEU A 88 1.89 6.82 3.50
CA LEU A 88 2.22 6.45 2.11
C LEU A 88 2.24 4.94 1.89
N ILE A 89 2.85 4.19 2.81
CA ILE A 89 2.97 2.73 2.68
C ILE A 89 1.60 2.03 2.75
N PRO A 90 0.77 2.26 3.78
CA PRO A 90 -0.56 1.65 3.81
C PRO A 90 -1.46 2.14 2.67
N ALA A 91 -1.40 3.43 2.28
CA ALA A 91 -2.11 3.93 1.10
C ALA A 91 -1.70 3.20 -0.19
N ARG A 92 -0.40 3.00 -0.42
CA ARG A 92 0.10 2.25 -1.59
C ARG A 92 -0.34 0.79 -1.56
N ARG A 93 -0.34 0.14 -0.40
CA ARG A 93 -0.77 -1.26 -0.29
C ARG A 93 -2.23 -1.41 -0.67
N LEU A 94 -3.08 -0.48 -0.23
CA LEU A 94 -4.52 -0.53 -0.45
C LEU A 94 -4.91 -0.05 -1.85
N TRP A 95 -4.46 1.13 -2.27
CA TRP A 95 -5.02 1.83 -3.44
C TRP A 95 -4.17 1.74 -4.71
N ARG A 96 -2.88 1.43 -4.62
CA ARG A 96 -2.01 1.37 -5.82
C ARG A 96 -2.52 0.39 -6.89
N PRO A 97 -3.05 -0.80 -6.56
CA PRO A 97 -3.59 -1.71 -7.57
C PRO A 97 -4.69 -1.10 -8.45
N ARG A 98 -5.52 -0.21 -7.88
CA ARG A 98 -6.58 0.49 -8.60
C ARG A 98 -6.11 1.81 -9.23
N LEU A 99 -5.36 2.62 -8.47
CA LEU A 99 -5.01 3.99 -8.86
C LEU A 99 -3.72 4.11 -9.68
N GLY A 100 -2.85 3.09 -9.65
CA GLY A 100 -1.53 3.09 -10.28
C GLY A 100 -0.51 3.99 -9.55
N ALA A 101 -0.81 5.28 -9.41
CA ALA A 101 -0.03 6.25 -8.67
C ALA A 101 -0.69 6.61 -7.34
N CYS A 102 0.09 6.66 -6.26
CA CYS A 102 -0.36 7.13 -4.94
C CYS A 102 0.51 8.32 -4.51
N ASN A 103 0.57 9.35 -5.35
CA ASN A 103 1.01 10.68 -4.91
C ASN A 103 -0.18 11.38 -4.22
N PHE A 104 0.12 12.38 -3.40
CA PHE A 104 -0.89 12.96 -2.51
C PHE A 104 -2.06 13.59 -3.28
N GLY A 105 -1.80 14.40 -4.30
CA GLY A 105 -2.84 14.99 -5.14
C GLY A 105 -3.77 13.97 -5.82
N ASN A 106 -3.24 12.82 -6.27
CA ASN A 106 -4.11 11.77 -6.81
C ASN A 106 -4.98 11.11 -5.73
N LEU A 107 -4.50 11.02 -4.49
CA LEU A 107 -5.32 10.49 -3.39
C LEU A 107 -6.40 11.48 -2.97
N GLU A 108 -6.12 12.78 -2.92
CA GLU A 108 -7.13 13.80 -2.67
C GLU A 108 -8.28 13.69 -3.69
N GLN A 109 -7.96 13.65 -4.98
CA GLN A 109 -8.97 13.58 -6.03
C GLN A 109 -9.73 12.25 -6.05
N ARG A 110 -9.03 11.12 -5.87
CA ARG A 110 -9.61 9.78 -6.11
C ARG A 110 -10.17 9.10 -4.87
N ILE A 111 -9.80 9.57 -3.68
CA ILE A 111 -10.24 9.01 -2.39
C ILE A 111 -11.08 10.02 -1.61
N LEU A 112 -10.68 11.30 -1.59
CA LEU A 112 -11.38 12.34 -0.82
C LEU A 112 -12.39 13.13 -1.65
N ASP A 113 -12.41 12.94 -2.97
CA ASP A 113 -13.17 13.77 -3.92
C ASP A 113 -12.86 15.28 -3.75
N HIS A 114 -11.63 15.59 -3.32
CA HIS A 114 -11.20 16.94 -3.04
C HIS A 114 -10.53 17.56 -4.26
N GLN A 115 -10.99 18.74 -4.65
CA GLN A 115 -10.37 19.56 -5.67
C GLN A 115 -9.83 20.84 -5.03
N ARG A 116 -8.51 21.01 -5.11
CA ARG A 116 -7.84 22.22 -4.64
C ARG A 116 -8.27 23.44 -5.46
N SER A 117 -8.22 24.61 -4.84
CA SER A 117 -8.57 25.86 -5.52
C SER A 117 -7.54 26.25 -6.59
N GLY A 118 -7.88 27.22 -7.44
CA GLY A 118 -6.97 27.76 -8.46
C GLY A 118 -5.76 28.52 -7.90
N LEU A 119 -5.62 28.63 -6.58
CA LEU A 119 -4.41 29.15 -5.92
C LEU A 119 -3.30 28.09 -5.81
N ASP A 120 -3.62 26.80 -5.99
CA ASP A 120 -2.63 25.74 -5.88
C ASP A 120 -1.57 25.81 -6.98
N ILE A 121 -0.34 25.43 -6.63
CA ILE A 121 0.81 25.47 -7.52
C ILE A 121 1.52 24.11 -7.55
N PRO A 122 2.17 23.75 -8.68
CA PRO A 122 2.98 22.54 -8.72
C PRO A 122 4.11 22.56 -7.68
N SER A 123 4.21 21.50 -6.87
CA SER A 123 5.15 21.43 -5.74
C SER A 123 6.62 21.63 -6.16
N TRP A 124 6.99 21.29 -7.40
CA TRP A 124 8.36 21.50 -7.91
C TRP A 124 8.72 22.98 -8.11
N LEU A 125 7.73 23.89 -8.22
CA LEU A 125 7.98 25.33 -8.33
C LEU A 125 8.26 25.98 -6.98
N ILE A 126 7.73 25.40 -5.90
CA ILE A 126 7.76 25.97 -4.55
C ILE A 126 9.18 26.45 -4.14
N PRO A 127 10.25 25.64 -4.25
CA PRO A 127 11.58 26.10 -3.85
C PRO A 127 12.05 27.33 -4.64
N SER A 128 11.80 27.36 -5.95
CA SER A 128 12.25 28.46 -6.81
C SER A 128 11.53 29.78 -6.50
N LEU A 129 10.23 29.70 -6.19
CA LEU A 129 9.44 30.85 -5.77
C LEU A 129 9.95 31.41 -4.45
N TRP A 130 10.24 30.53 -3.48
CA TRP A 130 10.79 30.96 -2.20
C TRP A 130 12.17 31.60 -2.35
N PHE A 131 13.08 31.00 -3.13
CA PHE A 131 14.41 31.60 -3.34
C PHE A 131 14.36 32.98 -3.97
N ARG A 132 13.46 33.20 -4.93
CA ARG A 132 13.22 34.55 -5.49
C ARG A 132 12.69 35.51 -4.43
N PHE A 133 11.71 35.09 -3.64
CA PHE A 133 11.16 35.89 -2.54
C PHE A 133 12.24 36.29 -1.53
N ALA A 134 13.09 35.34 -1.11
CA ALA A 134 14.19 35.58 -0.17
C ALA A 134 15.27 36.54 -0.71
N ARG A 135 15.40 36.68 -2.05
CA ARG A 135 16.26 37.66 -2.71
C ARG A 135 15.59 39.02 -2.95
N GLY A 136 14.31 39.18 -2.62
CA GLY A 136 13.53 40.38 -2.91
C GLY A 136 13.03 40.47 -4.36
N GLU A 137 13.13 39.39 -5.13
CA GLU A 137 12.69 39.29 -6.55
C GLU A 137 11.28 38.68 -6.69
N GLY A 138 10.76 38.07 -5.62
CA GLY A 138 9.46 37.38 -5.60
C GLY A 138 8.31 38.26 -5.10
N SER A 139 7.08 37.83 -5.37
CA SER A 139 5.87 38.54 -4.89
C SER A 139 5.25 37.88 -3.66
N VAL A 140 4.53 38.66 -2.86
CA VAL A 140 3.74 38.14 -1.72
C VAL A 140 2.71 37.12 -2.18
N ARG A 141 2.09 37.35 -3.34
CA ARG A 141 1.08 36.45 -3.93
C ARG A 141 1.63 35.06 -4.25
N GLU A 142 2.90 34.96 -4.65
CA GLU A 142 3.56 33.67 -4.86
C GLU A 142 3.75 32.93 -3.53
N MET A 143 4.02 33.65 -2.44
CA MET A 143 4.15 33.04 -1.11
C MET A 143 2.78 32.64 -0.54
N GLU A 144 1.72 33.40 -0.83
CA GLU A 144 0.34 32.97 -0.51
C GLU A 144 0.01 31.61 -1.16
N ALA A 145 0.38 31.42 -2.43
CA ALA A 145 0.19 30.14 -3.11
C ALA A 145 1.03 29.00 -2.49
N VAL A 146 2.28 29.29 -2.09
CA VAL A 146 3.14 28.32 -1.38
C VAL A 146 2.55 27.93 -0.03
N LEU A 147 2.08 28.90 0.75
CA LEU A 147 1.44 28.66 2.04
C LEU A 147 0.13 27.90 1.87
N TYR A 148 -0.67 28.24 0.87
CA TYR A 148 -1.90 27.54 0.53
C TYR A 148 -1.64 26.06 0.19
N HIS A 149 -0.65 25.77 -0.67
CA HIS A 149 -0.28 24.40 -1.01
C HIS A 149 0.07 23.57 0.24
N ASN A 150 0.89 24.14 1.13
CA ASN A 150 1.28 23.47 2.37
C ASN A 150 0.09 23.27 3.31
N GLN A 151 -0.82 24.25 3.40
CA GLN A 151 -2.04 24.13 4.18
C GLN A 151 -2.92 22.97 3.66
N GLU A 152 -3.17 22.91 2.35
CA GLU A 152 -3.97 21.84 1.74
C GLU A 152 -3.34 20.46 1.98
N ASP A 153 -2.01 20.35 1.84
CA ASP A 153 -1.29 19.11 2.16
C ASP A 153 -1.59 18.63 3.60
N ILE A 154 -1.68 19.55 4.56
CA ILE A 154 -1.91 19.24 5.98
C ILE A 154 -3.38 18.96 6.27
N VAL A 155 -4.28 19.73 5.70
CA VAL A 155 -5.73 19.59 5.91
C VAL A 155 -6.21 18.26 5.34
N SER A 156 -5.74 17.86 4.16
CA SER A 156 -6.13 16.61 3.51
C SER A 156 -5.58 15.35 4.19
N MET A 157 -4.52 15.45 5.00
CA MET A 157 -3.95 14.28 5.68
C MET A 157 -4.90 13.65 6.69
N ALA A 158 -5.62 14.47 7.47
CA ALA A 158 -6.55 13.99 8.48
C ALA A 158 -7.71 13.14 7.89
N PRO A 159 -8.48 13.60 6.90
CA PRO A 159 -9.52 12.79 6.27
C PRO A 159 -8.93 11.59 5.52
N LEU A 160 -7.74 11.70 4.91
CA LEU A 160 -7.09 10.54 4.28
C LEU A 160 -6.75 9.45 5.30
N ALA A 161 -6.19 9.84 6.44
CA ALA A 161 -5.90 8.93 7.55
C ALA A 161 -7.18 8.28 8.07
N HIS A 162 -8.26 9.06 8.22
CA HIS A 162 -9.56 8.56 8.63
C HIS A 162 -10.13 7.53 7.65
N VAL A 163 -10.21 7.84 6.34
CA VAL A 163 -10.73 6.90 5.33
C VAL A 163 -9.91 5.62 5.31
N LEU A 164 -8.59 5.73 5.37
CA LEU A 164 -7.69 4.57 5.42
C LEU A 164 -7.95 3.71 6.66
N ALA A 165 -8.01 4.32 7.84
CA ALA A 165 -8.25 3.63 9.11
C ALA A 165 -9.65 2.98 9.13
N ALA A 166 -10.69 3.71 8.72
CA ALA A 166 -12.06 3.21 8.66
C ALA A 166 -12.21 2.03 7.69
N THR A 167 -11.54 2.07 6.53
CA THR A 167 -11.52 0.95 5.59
C THR A 167 -10.82 -0.28 6.21
N LEU A 168 -9.66 -0.08 6.85
CA LEU A 168 -8.92 -1.16 7.51
C LEU A 168 -9.66 -1.71 8.75
N ALA A 169 -10.48 -0.89 9.40
CA ALA A 169 -11.35 -1.29 10.51
C ALA A 169 -12.64 -1.98 10.03
N GLY A 170 -12.94 -1.95 8.73
CA GLY A 170 -14.17 -2.51 8.16
C GLY A 170 -15.41 -1.68 8.50
N VAL A 171 -15.22 -0.42 8.87
CA VAL A 171 -16.29 0.56 9.12
C VAL A 171 -16.79 1.11 7.79
N HIS A 172 -15.88 1.32 6.83
CA HIS A 172 -16.22 1.74 5.47
C HIS A 172 -16.00 0.60 4.48
N ASP A 173 -16.99 0.39 3.60
CA ASP A 173 -16.82 -0.50 2.47
C ASP A 173 -15.82 0.10 1.48
N PRO A 174 -14.76 -0.64 1.09
CA PRO A 174 -13.84 -0.19 0.08
C PRO A 174 -14.50 -0.17 -1.31
N HIS A 175 -13.87 0.53 -2.23
CA HIS A 175 -14.19 0.39 -3.65
C HIS A 175 -14.04 -1.10 -4.09
N PRO A 176 -14.91 -1.64 -4.97
CA PRO A 176 -14.88 -3.06 -5.38
C PRO A 176 -13.51 -3.63 -5.76
N HIS A 177 -12.69 -2.84 -6.48
CA HIS A 177 -11.34 -3.25 -6.89
C HIS A 177 -10.27 -3.20 -5.78
N ASP A 178 -10.58 -2.64 -4.61
CA ASP A 178 -9.65 -2.56 -3.47
C ASP A 178 -9.79 -3.78 -2.54
N TRP A 179 -10.85 -4.60 -2.67
CA TRP A 179 -11.08 -5.79 -1.85
C TRP A 179 -9.91 -6.78 -1.87
N LEU A 180 -9.30 -7.02 -3.05
CA LEU A 180 -8.17 -7.94 -3.16
C LEU A 180 -6.94 -7.41 -2.40
N ALA A 181 -6.69 -6.10 -2.48
CA ALA A 181 -5.61 -5.46 -1.74
C ALA A 181 -5.85 -5.55 -0.23
N LEU A 182 -7.09 -5.30 0.19
CA LEU A 182 -7.52 -5.38 1.58
C LEU A 182 -7.40 -6.82 2.14
N ALA A 183 -7.80 -7.83 1.37
CA ALA A 183 -7.66 -9.24 1.73
C ALA A 183 -6.20 -9.62 2.02
N ARG A 184 -5.26 -9.14 1.20
CA ARG A 184 -3.82 -9.35 1.40
C ARG A 184 -3.29 -8.62 2.64
N ILE A 185 -3.79 -7.43 2.93
CA ILE A 185 -3.45 -6.69 4.14
C ILE A 185 -3.90 -7.49 5.38
N TYR A 186 -5.15 -7.96 5.42
CA TYR A 186 -5.65 -8.79 6.51
C TYR A 186 -4.89 -10.11 6.65
N ALA A 187 -4.60 -10.79 5.53
CA ALA A 187 -3.85 -12.04 5.55
C ALA A 187 -2.45 -11.85 6.14
N ARG A 188 -1.76 -10.75 5.77
CA ARG A 188 -0.44 -10.40 6.31
C ARG A 188 -0.49 -10.04 7.80
N ALA A 189 -1.59 -9.45 8.24
CA ALA A 189 -1.83 -9.13 9.65
C ALA A 189 -2.29 -10.33 10.49
N GLY A 190 -2.44 -11.52 9.89
CA GLY A 190 -2.95 -12.72 10.58
C GLY A 190 -4.45 -12.70 10.86
N GLN A 191 -5.19 -11.72 10.34
CA GLN A 191 -6.64 -11.59 10.50
C GLN A 191 -7.35 -12.48 9.46
N LEU A 192 -7.26 -13.80 9.63
CA LEU A 192 -7.62 -14.77 8.60
C LEU A 192 -9.10 -14.73 8.21
N ASP A 193 -10.02 -14.53 9.16
CA ASP A 193 -11.46 -14.45 8.86
C ASP A 193 -11.79 -13.23 8.00
N ARG A 194 -11.19 -12.08 8.33
CA ARG A 194 -11.35 -10.84 7.54
C ARG A 194 -10.71 -10.98 6.17
N ALA A 195 -9.57 -11.66 6.09
CA ALA A 195 -8.90 -11.95 4.83
C ALA A 195 -9.76 -12.83 3.91
N GLU A 196 -10.32 -13.91 4.44
CA GLU A 196 -11.24 -14.78 3.69
C GLU A 196 -12.45 -14.00 3.17
N SER A 197 -13.13 -13.26 4.05
CA SER A 197 -14.29 -12.46 3.67
C SER A 197 -13.95 -11.48 2.54
N ALA A 198 -12.82 -10.77 2.66
CA ALA A 198 -12.35 -9.84 1.64
C ALA A 198 -11.96 -10.54 0.32
N TYR A 199 -11.35 -11.73 0.35
CA TYR A 199 -11.07 -12.50 -0.88
C TYR A 199 -12.35 -12.91 -1.59
N ARG A 200 -13.37 -13.37 -0.85
CA ARG A 200 -14.66 -13.75 -1.41
C ARG A 200 -15.34 -12.53 -2.06
N ARG A 201 -15.41 -11.40 -1.35
CA ARG A 201 -15.91 -10.13 -1.89
C ARG A 201 -15.14 -9.69 -3.14
N ALA A 202 -13.81 -9.82 -3.16
CA ALA A 202 -13.02 -9.51 -4.35
C ALA A 202 -13.41 -10.39 -5.56
N LEU A 203 -13.73 -11.67 -5.33
CA LEU A 203 -14.10 -12.63 -6.37
C LEU A 203 -15.55 -12.50 -6.84
N ASP A 204 -16.40 -11.81 -6.08
CA ASP A 204 -17.76 -11.42 -6.49
C ASP A 204 -17.77 -10.28 -7.53
N HIS A 205 -16.65 -9.56 -7.67
CA HIS A 205 -16.48 -8.49 -8.64
C HIS A 205 -15.61 -8.91 -9.84
N PRO A 206 -15.79 -8.26 -11.02
CA PRO A 206 -14.90 -8.47 -12.15
C PRO A 206 -13.45 -8.13 -11.80
N LEU A 207 -12.54 -9.07 -12.09
CA LEU A 207 -11.11 -8.90 -11.93
C LEU A 207 -10.41 -9.31 -13.23
N PRO A 208 -9.28 -8.66 -13.59
CA PRO A 208 -8.42 -9.15 -14.66
C PRO A 208 -8.09 -10.65 -14.44
N PRO A 209 -8.07 -11.50 -15.48
CA PRO A 209 -7.93 -12.96 -15.32
C PRO A 209 -6.76 -13.39 -14.44
N ALA A 210 -5.60 -12.72 -14.57
CA ALA A 210 -4.43 -12.97 -13.75
C ALA A 210 -4.66 -12.67 -12.26
N LEU A 211 -5.30 -11.54 -11.93
CA LEU A 211 -5.62 -11.17 -10.56
C LEU A 211 -6.72 -12.07 -9.97
N ARG A 212 -7.73 -12.43 -10.76
CA ARG A 212 -8.77 -13.37 -10.35
C ARG A 212 -8.17 -14.73 -9.99
N ALA A 213 -7.30 -15.25 -10.85
CA ALA A 213 -6.59 -16.49 -10.61
C ALA A 213 -5.71 -16.43 -9.34
N GLN A 214 -5.01 -15.31 -9.15
CA GLN A 214 -4.19 -15.11 -7.94
C GLN A 214 -5.06 -15.05 -6.68
N ALA A 215 -6.19 -14.36 -6.70
CA ALA A 215 -7.13 -14.30 -5.58
C ALA A 215 -7.71 -15.68 -5.25
N MET A 216 -8.10 -16.47 -6.26
CA MET A 216 -8.56 -17.86 -6.07
C MET A 216 -7.48 -18.73 -5.43
N ARG A 217 -6.22 -18.62 -5.88
CA ARG A 217 -5.08 -19.35 -5.32
C ARG A 217 -4.84 -18.97 -3.86
N GLU A 218 -4.81 -17.69 -3.56
CA GLU A 218 -4.59 -17.15 -2.21
C GLU A 218 -5.71 -17.58 -1.24
N LEU A 219 -6.97 -17.52 -1.67
CA LEU A 219 -8.12 -17.99 -0.90
C LEU A 219 -8.10 -19.52 -0.68
N ALA A 220 -7.85 -20.30 -1.72
CA ALA A 220 -7.78 -21.75 -1.61
C ALA A 220 -6.65 -22.20 -0.67
N ALA A 221 -5.49 -21.53 -0.74
CA ALA A 221 -4.39 -21.77 0.18
C ALA A 221 -4.73 -21.39 1.63
N LEU A 222 -5.46 -20.28 1.84
CA LEU A 222 -5.93 -19.86 3.17
C LEU A 222 -6.88 -20.91 3.77
N LEU A 223 -7.91 -21.32 3.01
CA LEU A 223 -8.88 -22.34 3.43
C LEU A 223 -8.21 -23.67 3.75
N LYS A 224 -7.25 -24.09 2.92
CA LYS A 224 -6.48 -25.31 3.16
C LYS A 224 -5.67 -25.25 4.47
N ARG A 225 -5.08 -24.10 4.80
CA ARG A 225 -4.35 -23.90 6.08
C ARG A 225 -5.29 -23.94 7.28
N ALA A 226 -6.53 -23.52 7.11
CA ALA A 226 -7.59 -23.62 8.11
C ALA A 226 -8.27 -25.02 8.14
N ASP A 227 -7.68 -26.02 7.49
CA ASP A 227 -8.19 -27.40 7.33
C ASP A 227 -9.57 -27.53 6.63
N ARG A 228 -10.08 -26.45 6.04
CA ARG A 228 -11.32 -26.42 5.24
C ARG A 228 -11.06 -26.88 3.81
N ARG A 229 -10.62 -28.13 3.68
CA ARG A 229 -10.10 -28.70 2.42
C ARG A 229 -11.15 -28.85 1.34
N ASP A 230 -12.39 -29.19 1.69
CA ASP A 230 -13.48 -29.32 0.74
C ASP A 230 -13.78 -27.98 0.04
N GLU A 231 -13.83 -26.89 0.81
CA GLU A 231 -14.01 -25.54 0.26
C GLU A 231 -12.81 -25.09 -0.57
N ALA A 232 -11.58 -25.38 -0.11
CA ALA A 232 -10.39 -25.11 -0.89
C ALA A 232 -10.42 -25.82 -2.25
N ALA A 233 -10.90 -27.06 -2.30
CA ALA A 233 -11.01 -27.84 -3.53
C ALA A 233 -11.95 -27.20 -4.55
N VAL A 234 -13.05 -26.56 -4.12
CA VAL A 234 -13.95 -25.80 -5.01
C VAL A 234 -13.19 -24.69 -5.74
N TRP A 235 -12.37 -23.93 -5.02
CA TRP A 235 -11.55 -22.86 -5.60
C TRP A 235 -10.44 -23.38 -6.50
N TRP A 236 -9.79 -24.50 -6.14
CA TRP A 236 -8.82 -25.14 -7.02
C TRP A 236 -9.47 -25.66 -8.32
N GLN A 237 -10.68 -26.21 -8.26
CA GLN A 237 -11.42 -26.62 -9.46
C GLN A 237 -11.76 -25.41 -10.36
N ALA A 238 -12.22 -24.31 -9.77
CA ALA A 238 -12.48 -23.08 -10.50
C ALA A 238 -11.20 -22.53 -11.17
N LEU A 239 -10.08 -22.54 -10.44
CA LEU A 239 -8.78 -22.09 -10.95
C LEU A 239 -8.28 -22.96 -12.11
N ALA A 240 -8.40 -24.30 -11.99
CA ALA A 240 -8.01 -25.24 -13.04
C ALA A 240 -8.81 -25.08 -14.34
N LYS A 241 -10.04 -24.56 -14.26
CA LYS A 241 -10.87 -24.20 -15.43
C LYS A 241 -10.46 -22.85 -16.00
N LEU A 242 -10.20 -21.85 -15.14
CA LEU A 242 -9.85 -20.50 -15.54
C LEU A 242 -8.48 -20.41 -16.23
N LEU A 243 -7.49 -21.14 -15.73
CA LEU A 243 -6.14 -21.17 -16.28
C LEU A 243 -5.75 -22.58 -16.72
N PRO A 244 -6.03 -22.97 -17.97
CA PRO A 244 -5.65 -24.28 -18.49
C PRO A 244 -4.14 -24.54 -18.36
N ALA A 245 -3.27 -23.56 -18.65
CA ALA A 245 -1.83 -23.77 -18.58
C ALA A 245 -1.28 -24.03 -17.16
N ASP A 246 -2.05 -23.68 -16.12
CA ASP A 246 -1.63 -23.85 -14.73
C ASP A 246 -1.93 -25.27 -14.22
N ILE A 247 -0.86 -25.98 -13.85
CA ILE A 247 -0.94 -27.34 -13.31
C ILE A 247 -1.02 -27.37 -11.78
N GLU A 248 -0.74 -26.25 -11.09
CA GLU A 248 -0.71 -26.19 -9.63
C GLU A 248 -2.07 -26.58 -9.04
N ALA A 249 -3.15 -26.02 -9.58
CA ALA A 249 -4.51 -26.33 -9.16
C ALA A 249 -4.83 -27.83 -9.27
N LEU A 250 -4.38 -28.48 -10.36
CA LEU A 250 -4.57 -29.92 -10.55
C LEU A 250 -3.71 -30.75 -9.61
N VAL A 251 -2.49 -30.31 -9.32
CA VAL A 251 -1.59 -30.93 -8.35
C VAL A 251 -2.19 -30.86 -6.94
N GLU A 252 -2.81 -29.75 -6.56
CA GLU A 252 -3.50 -29.59 -5.28
C GLU A 252 -4.78 -30.43 -5.21
N LEU A 253 -5.57 -30.49 -6.28
CA LEU A 253 -6.74 -31.38 -6.37
C LEU A 253 -6.37 -32.86 -6.28
N ALA A 254 -5.28 -33.27 -6.92
CA ALA A 254 -4.78 -34.64 -6.80
C ALA A 254 -4.42 -34.99 -5.34
N LYS A 255 -3.76 -34.07 -4.61
CA LYS A 255 -3.47 -34.26 -3.17
C LYS A 255 -4.75 -34.32 -2.34
N TYR A 256 -5.73 -33.46 -2.63
CA TYR A 256 -7.02 -33.44 -1.96
C TYR A 256 -7.76 -34.78 -2.12
N TYR A 257 -7.91 -35.27 -3.35
CA TYR A 257 -8.58 -36.54 -3.60
C TYR A 257 -7.82 -37.72 -3.00
N GLU A 258 -6.49 -37.72 -3.08
CA GLU A 258 -5.68 -38.82 -2.53
C GLU A 258 -5.72 -38.86 -0.99
N TRP A 259 -5.50 -37.71 -0.34
CA TRP A 259 -5.22 -37.67 1.10
C TRP A 259 -6.43 -37.37 1.94
N HIS A 260 -7.39 -36.59 1.44
CA HIS A 260 -8.58 -36.19 2.20
C HIS A 260 -9.79 -37.06 1.85
N VAL A 261 -10.17 -37.11 0.56
CA VAL A 261 -11.36 -37.86 0.11
C VAL A 261 -11.08 -39.37 0.00
N LYS A 262 -9.81 -39.77 -0.15
CA LYS A 262 -9.36 -41.15 -0.42
C LYS A 262 -9.90 -41.73 -1.75
N ASP A 263 -10.17 -40.86 -2.72
CA ASP A 263 -10.58 -41.23 -4.08
C ASP A 263 -9.34 -41.27 -4.99
N VAL A 264 -8.72 -42.47 -5.08
CA VAL A 264 -7.49 -42.67 -5.85
C VAL A 264 -7.72 -42.46 -7.35
N GLU A 265 -8.88 -42.84 -7.87
CA GLU A 265 -9.19 -42.69 -9.29
C GLU A 265 -9.30 -41.21 -9.69
N LYS A 266 -9.98 -40.38 -8.89
CA LYS A 266 -9.97 -38.93 -9.13
C LYS A 266 -8.59 -38.32 -8.96
N ALA A 267 -7.79 -38.77 -7.99
CA ALA A 267 -6.42 -38.29 -7.84
C ALA A 267 -5.56 -38.61 -9.08
N ARG A 268 -5.72 -39.81 -9.65
CA ARG A 268 -5.08 -40.22 -10.90
C ARG A 268 -5.56 -39.38 -12.08
N ALA A 269 -6.86 -39.13 -12.20
CA ALA A 269 -7.43 -38.30 -13.25
C ALA A 269 -6.86 -36.87 -13.21
N MET A 270 -6.81 -36.23 -12.04
CA MET A 270 -6.22 -34.88 -11.90
C MET A 270 -4.72 -34.87 -12.22
N THR A 271 -3.98 -35.90 -11.83
CA THR A 271 -2.54 -36.01 -12.14
C THR A 271 -2.31 -36.23 -13.64
N GLY A 272 -3.10 -37.09 -14.28
CA GLY A 272 -3.03 -37.32 -15.73
C GLY A 272 -3.40 -36.08 -16.55
N GLU A 273 -4.43 -35.35 -16.11
CA GLU A 273 -4.77 -34.05 -16.65
C GLU A 273 -3.57 -33.10 -16.56
N ALA A 274 -2.93 -32.98 -15.39
CA ALA A 274 -1.77 -32.13 -15.18
C ALA A 274 -0.59 -32.47 -16.11
N ILE A 275 -0.31 -33.77 -16.32
CA ILE A 275 0.73 -34.25 -17.25
C ILE A 275 0.46 -33.73 -18.66
N ARG A 276 -0.76 -33.96 -19.15
CA ARG A 276 -1.15 -33.54 -20.51
C ARG A 276 -1.07 -32.02 -20.68
N ARG A 277 -1.37 -31.22 -19.65
CA ARG A 277 -1.21 -29.76 -19.71
C ARG A 277 0.25 -29.33 -19.68
N ALA A 278 1.08 -29.96 -18.85
CA ALA A 278 2.51 -29.69 -18.76
C ALA A 278 3.26 -30.03 -20.07
N GLN A 279 2.83 -31.05 -20.82
CA GLN A 279 3.41 -31.40 -22.12
C GLN A 279 3.37 -30.24 -23.13
N ALA A 280 2.34 -29.39 -23.05
CA ALA A 280 2.17 -28.22 -23.91
C ALA A 280 3.03 -27.00 -23.51
N TRP A 281 3.80 -27.09 -22.42
CA TRP A 281 4.66 -25.99 -21.97
C TRP A 281 5.83 -25.74 -22.94
N ARG A 282 6.09 -24.46 -23.19
CA ARG A 282 7.15 -24.01 -24.12
C ARG A 282 8.55 -24.12 -23.54
N ASN A 283 8.70 -23.93 -22.23
CA ASN A 283 10.00 -24.00 -21.55
C ASN A 283 10.39 -25.47 -21.30
N PRO A 284 11.43 -26.01 -21.98
CA PRO A 284 11.78 -27.42 -21.86
C PRO A 284 12.23 -27.82 -20.45
N VAL A 285 12.92 -26.94 -19.73
CA VAL A 285 13.46 -27.23 -18.39
C VAL A 285 12.32 -27.35 -17.37
N GLU A 286 11.41 -26.38 -17.36
CA GLU A 286 10.23 -26.41 -16.48
C GLU A 286 9.31 -27.58 -16.82
N ARG A 287 9.12 -27.86 -18.11
CA ARG A 287 8.34 -29.00 -18.59
C ARG A 287 8.90 -30.32 -18.08
N THR A 288 10.18 -30.60 -18.31
CA THR A 288 10.80 -31.86 -17.91
C THR A 288 10.69 -32.07 -16.39
N ARG A 289 11.03 -31.05 -15.60
CA ARG A 289 10.93 -31.09 -14.14
C ARG A 289 9.49 -31.35 -13.66
N ALA A 290 8.52 -30.69 -14.28
CA ALA A 290 7.10 -30.89 -13.94
C ALA A 290 6.63 -32.30 -14.29
N LEU A 291 6.98 -32.80 -15.48
CA LEU A 291 6.60 -34.14 -15.93
C LEU A 291 7.20 -35.23 -15.05
N GLU A 292 8.49 -35.17 -14.71
CA GLU A 292 9.13 -36.13 -13.81
C GLU A 292 8.38 -36.26 -12.47
N ALA A 293 8.05 -35.12 -11.85
CA ALA A 293 7.34 -35.10 -10.58
C ALA A 293 5.91 -35.65 -10.69
N LEU A 294 5.21 -35.34 -11.78
CA LEU A 294 3.84 -35.80 -12.03
C LEU A 294 3.77 -37.28 -12.41
N GLU A 295 4.70 -37.77 -13.22
CA GLU A 295 4.80 -39.18 -13.61
C GLU A 295 5.17 -40.05 -12.42
N HIS A 296 6.11 -39.60 -11.58
CA HIS A 296 6.42 -40.29 -10.33
C HIS A 296 5.19 -40.37 -9.41
N ARG A 297 4.41 -39.29 -9.30
CA ARG A 297 3.14 -39.31 -8.56
C ARG A 297 2.15 -40.29 -9.17
N LEU A 298 1.96 -40.28 -10.50
CA LEU A 298 1.01 -41.15 -11.18
C LEU A 298 1.40 -42.63 -11.03
N ALA A 299 2.68 -42.96 -11.13
CA ALA A 299 3.19 -44.32 -10.91
C ALA A 299 2.93 -44.79 -9.48
N ARG A 300 3.12 -43.91 -8.49
CA ARG A 300 2.81 -44.20 -7.07
C ARG A 300 1.31 -44.41 -6.85
N LEU A 301 0.46 -43.61 -7.49
CA LEU A 301 -1.01 -43.74 -7.39
C LEU A 301 -1.53 -45.02 -8.05
N ARG A 302 -0.91 -45.50 -9.15
CA ARG A 302 -1.28 -46.76 -9.83
C ARG A 302 -0.98 -48.02 -9.02
N ARG A 303 -0.12 -47.92 -8.00
CA ARG A 303 0.24 -49.04 -7.10
C ARG A 303 -0.64 -49.10 -5.85
N LYS A 304 -1.45 -48.06 -5.61
CA LYS A 304 -2.45 -48.03 -4.53
C LYS A 304 -3.77 -48.55 -5.07
#